data_AF-A0A8C2U005-F1
#
_entry.id   AF-A0A8C2U005-F1
#
_cell.length_a   1.000
_cell.length_b   1.000
_cell.length_c   1.000
_cell.angle_alpha   90.00
_cell.angle_beta   90.00
_cell.angle_gamma   90.00
#
_symmetry.space_group_name_H-M   'P 1'
#
loop_
_entity.id
_entity.type
_entity.pdbx_description
1 polymer ?
#
loop_
_entity_poly.entity_id
_entity_poly.type
_entity_poly.pdbx_seq_one_letter_code
_entity_poly.pdbx_strand_id
1 'polypeptide(L)'
;LPALSGPELRFPGVLSPPSDALKNPTSTPDGNSSPKSSKYFATEKKQPQPSQLQADFFNQPCISLAKSFLGQILVRKLPDGRELWGRIVETEAYLGGEDEASHSKGGKQTQRNAAMFMKPGTLYVYQIYGIYFCVNVSSQGEGAAVLLRSLEPLQGLDVMRELRSTSRKGPAKPLKDWQLCNGPSKLCQAFGIDKAFDQRDLTQDAAIWMVPGQELPGEQDVVATARIGIGNRGEWSQKPLRFYLRGNKFVSVVDKKMEREMAAMEPISCS
;
A
#
# COMPACT_ATOMS: atom_id res chain seq x y z
N LEU A 1 43.62 28.83 -41.22
CA LEU A 1 43.11 28.43 -42.56
C LEU A 1 41.58 28.54 -42.51
N PRO A 2 40.96 29.32 -43.42
CA PRO A 2 39.69 30.01 -43.15
C PRO A 2 38.43 29.23 -43.60
N ALA A 3 37.30 29.73 -43.11
CA ALA A 3 35.92 29.32 -43.39
C ALA A 3 35.35 29.90 -44.70
N LEU A 4 34.46 29.14 -45.36
CA LEU A 4 33.43 29.54 -46.35
C LEU A 4 32.34 28.44 -46.28
N SER A 5 31.09 28.58 -45.83
CA SER A 5 29.93 29.43 -46.18
C SER A 5 29.37 29.24 -47.61
N GLY A 6 28.11 28.77 -47.70
CA GLY A 6 27.28 28.68 -48.92
C GLY A 6 26.01 27.83 -48.71
N PRO A 7 24.86 28.14 -49.34
CA PRO A 7 23.69 28.59 -48.57
C PRO A 7 22.39 27.75 -48.67
N GLU A 8 21.54 28.00 -47.69
CA GLU A 8 20.11 27.75 -47.55
C GLU A 8 19.28 28.49 -48.62
N LEU A 9 18.22 27.87 -49.17
CA LEU A 9 17.24 28.54 -50.04
C LEU A 9 15.84 28.51 -49.42
N ARG A 10 15.24 29.70 -49.39
CA ARG A 10 13.96 30.10 -48.79
C ARG A 10 12.74 29.85 -49.70
N PHE A 11 11.58 29.75 -49.05
CA PHE A 11 10.20 29.89 -49.57
C PHE A 11 9.92 31.23 -50.28
N PRO A 12 8.87 31.31 -51.12
CA PRO A 12 7.54 31.83 -50.73
C PRO A 12 6.39 31.03 -51.39
N GLY A 13 5.09 31.19 -51.16
CA GLY A 13 4.28 32.16 -50.43
C GLY A 13 2.79 31.73 -50.47
N VAL A 14 2.00 32.36 -49.61
CA VAL A 14 0.55 32.21 -49.38
C VAL A 14 -0.27 32.95 -50.45
N LEU A 15 -1.47 32.45 -50.80
CA LEU A 15 -2.62 33.27 -51.27
C LEU A 15 -3.94 32.47 -51.27
N SER A 16 -4.91 32.93 -50.47
CA SER A 16 -6.38 32.74 -50.63
C SER A 16 -6.94 33.90 -51.50
N PRO A 17 -8.27 34.15 -51.73
CA PRO A 17 -9.54 33.44 -51.47
C PRO A 17 -10.43 33.42 -52.80
N PRO A 18 -11.79 33.57 -52.91
CA PRO A 18 -12.75 34.38 -52.13
C PRO A 18 -14.04 33.69 -51.64
N SER A 19 -14.66 34.38 -50.69
CA SER A 19 -16.03 34.28 -50.18
C SER A 19 -17.05 34.91 -51.12
N ASP A 20 -18.26 34.35 -51.19
CA ASP A 20 -19.46 35.12 -51.55
C ASP A 20 -20.66 34.69 -50.71
N ALA A 21 -21.46 35.68 -50.34
CA ALA A 21 -22.54 35.61 -49.37
C ALA A 21 -23.92 35.88 -50.01
N LEU A 22 -24.95 35.36 -49.33
CA LEU A 22 -26.36 35.80 -49.30
C LEU A 22 -27.29 35.45 -50.47
N LYS A 23 -28.28 34.59 -50.20
CA LYS A 23 -29.71 34.97 -50.01
C LYS A 23 -30.60 33.80 -49.57
N ASN A 24 -31.42 34.04 -48.53
CA ASN A 24 -32.52 33.20 -48.04
C ASN A 24 -33.74 33.22 -49.01
N PRO A 25 -34.70 32.29 -48.86
CA PRO A 25 -35.91 32.64 -48.10
C PRO A 25 -36.48 31.55 -47.16
N THR A 26 -36.87 32.01 -45.96
CA THR A 26 -38.05 31.66 -45.14
C THR A 26 -38.79 30.33 -45.33
N SER A 27 -38.84 29.48 -44.28
CA SER A 27 -40.01 29.28 -43.39
C SER A 27 -39.86 28.03 -42.48
N THR A 28 -40.22 28.19 -41.21
CA THR A 28 -40.30 27.23 -40.08
C THR A 28 -41.69 26.55 -40.01
N PRO A 29 -42.02 25.65 -39.03
CA PRO A 29 -41.22 24.88 -38.05
C PRO A 29 -41.63 23.38 -37.92
N ASP A 30 -41.02 22.72 -36.93
CA ASP A 30 -41.49 21.57 -36.14
C ASP A 30 -41.04 20.15 -36.51
N GLY A 31 -40.27 19.55 -35.60
CA GLY A 31 -39.89 18.13 -35.66
C GLY A 31 -38.76 17.74 -34.72
N ASN A 32 -39.01 17.82 -33.42
CA ASN A 32 -38.16 17.25 -32.37
C ASN A 32 -37.91 15.75 -32.63
N SER A 33 -36.66 15.35 -32.91
CA SER A 33 -36.27 13.93 -32.87
C SER A 33 -34.86 13.76 -32.30
N SER A 34 -34.81 13.38 -31.02
CA SER A 34 -33.62 12.88 -30.35
C SER A 34 -33.19 11.53 -30.96
N PRO A 35 -31.88 11.23 -31.06
CA PRO A 35 -31.43 9.95 -31.58
C PRO A 35 -31.78 8.81 -30.60
N LYS A 36 -32.47 7.78 -31.10
CA LYS A 36 -32.81 6.56 -30.37
C LYS A 36 -31.52 5.78 -30.05
N SER A 37 -31.12 5.78 -28.78
CA SER A 37 -30.09 4.89 -28.25
C SER A 37 -30.54 3.42 -28.38
N SER A 38 -29.67 2.60 -28.95
CA SER A 38 -29.88 1.16 -29.21
C SER A 38 -29.97 0.37 -27.90
N LYS A 39 -31.00 -0.49 -27.82
CA LYS A 39 -31.33 -1.33 -26.65
C LYS A 39 -30.39 -2.53 -26.44
N TYR A 40 -29.34 -2.65 -27.27
CA TYR A 40 -28.47 -3.83 -27.32
C TYR A 40 -27.10 -3.62 -26.65
N PHE A 41 -26.79 -2.41 -26.16
CA PHE A 41 -25.65 -2.21 -25.27
C PHE A 41 -26.13 -2.28 -23.82
N ALA A 42 -26.29 -3.49 -23.32
CA ALA A 42 -26.35 -3.71 -21.89
C ALA A 42 -25.00 -3.25 -21.31
N THR A 43 -25.02 -2.12 -20.61
CA THR A 43 -23.88 -1.62 -19.87
C THR A 43 -23.53 -2.70 -18.85
N GLU A 44 -22.41 -3.39 -19.05
CA GLU A 44 -21.85 -4.27 -18.03
C GLU A 44 -21.70 -3.43 -16.76
N LYS A 45 -22.49 -3.76 -15.73
CA LYS A 45 -22.36 -3.15 -14.40
C LYS A 45 -21.00 -3.57 -13.88
N LYS A 46 -19.99 -2.72 -14.11
CA LYS A 46 -18.67 -2.81 -13.48
C LYS A 46 -18.91 -2.93 -11.97
N GLN A 47 -18.55 -4.07 -11.38
CA GLN A 47 -18.64 -4.21 -9.92
C GLN A 47 -17.88 -3.03 -9.27
N PRO A 48 -18.41 -2.41 -8.21
CA PRO A 48 -17.71 -1.32 -7.55
C PRO A 48 -16.36 -1.84 -7.08
N GLN A 49 -15.29 -1.30 -7.66
CA GLN A 49 -13.94 -1.51 -7.14
C GLN A 49 -13.93 -1.03 -5.68
N PRO A 50 -13.36 -1.79 -4.73
CA PRO A 50 -13.34 -1.37 -3.34
C PRO A 50 -12.65 -0.01 -3.25
N SER A 51 -13.34 0.98 -2.69
CA SER A 51 -12.80 2.34 -2.59
C SER A 51 -11.64 2.38 -1.59
N GLN A 52 -10.60 3.14 -1.92
CA GLN A 52 -9.44 3.39 -1.07
C GLN A 52 -9.83 3.83 0.35
N LEU A 53 -9.09 3.35 1.35
CA LEU A 53 -9.26 3.79 2.75
C LEU A 53 -8.91 5.27 2.88
N GLN A 54 -9.78 6.02 3.55
CA GLN A 54 -9.70 7.48 3.66
C GLN A 54 -8.87 7.91 4.89
N ALA A 55 -8.53 9.20 4.97
CA ALA A 55 -7.69 9.75 6.04
C ALA A 55 -8.18 9.41 7.47
N ASP A 56 -9.50 9.40 7.70
CA ASP A 56 -10.08 9.08 9.00
C ASP A 56 -9.76 7.66 9.48
N PHE A 57 -9.59 6.71 8.54
CA PHE A 57 -9.17 5.36 8.88
C PHE A 57 -7.76 5.35 9.50
N PHE A 58 -6.85 6.19 9.03
CA PHE A 58 -5.47 6.22 9.54
C PHE A 58 -5.34 7.06 10.82
N ASN A 59 -6.25 8.00 11.06
CA ASN A 59 -6.24 8.89 12.22
C ASN A 59 -6.79 8.20 13.49
N GLN A 60 -6.12 7.15 13.93
CA GLN A 60 -6.46 6.37 15.11
C GLN A 60 -5.23 6.17 16.01
N PRO A 61 -5.42 5.94 17.32
CA PRO A 61 -4.32 5.56 18.21
C PRO A 61 -3.56 4.35 17.67
N CYS A 62 -2.24 4.33 17.86
CA CYS A 62 -1.32 3.38 17.20
C CYS A 62 -1.73 1.90 17.34
N ILE A 63 -2.15 1.47 18.53
CA ILE A 63 -2.59 0.08 18.78
C ILE A 63 -3.88 -0.22 18.01
N SER A 64 -4.85 0.68 18.05
CA SER A 64 -6.13 0.54 17.34
C SER A 64 -5.89 0.47 15.83
N LEU A 65 -5.01 1.32 15.30
CA LEU A 65 -4.65 1.29 13.89
C LEU A 65 -3.96 -0.03 13.50
N ALA A 66 -3.02 -0.51 14.33
CA ALA A 66 -2.29 -1.74 14.06
C ALA A 66 -3.22 -2.96 13.97
N LYS A 67 -4.24 -3.03 14.82
CA LYS A 67 -5.29 -4.05 14.75
C LYS A 67 -6.21 -3.84 13.55
N SER A 68 -6.65 -2.61 13.30
CA SER A 68 -7.54 -2.26 12.17
C SER A 68 -6.92 -2.55 10.81
N PHE A 69 -5.59 -2.57 10.69
CA PHE A 69 -4.89 -2.99 9.47
C PHE A 69 -5.04 -4.47 9.17
N LEU A 70 -5.24 -5.34 10.16
CA LEU A 70 -5.39 -6.78 9.89
C LEU A 70 -6.64 -7.04 9.06
N GLY A 71 -6.47 -7.80 7.97
CA GLY A 71 -7.54 -8.07 7.00
C GLY A 71 -7.65 -7.03 5.87
N GLN A 72 -7.12 -5.82 6.04
CA GLN A 72 -7.09 -4.82 4.95
C GLN A 72 -6.13 -5.27 3.84
N ILE A 73 -6.30 -4.71 2.65
CA ILE A 73 -5.50 -5.07 1.49
C ILE A 73 -4.59 -3.91 1.13
N LEU A 74 -3.27 -4.16 1.14
CA LEU A 74 -2.28 -3.27 0.54
C LEU A 74 -2.22 -3.54 -0.96
N VAL A 75 -2.32 -2.47 -1.75
CA VAL A 75 -2.24 -2.53 -3.21
C VAL A 75 -1.04 -1.71 -3.68
N ARG A 76 -0.28 -2.27 -4.63
CA ARG A 76 0.86 -1.63 -5.27
C ARG A 76 0.71 -1.71 -6.79
N LYS A 77 0.70 -0.57 -7.46
CA LYS A 77 0.66 -0.47 -8.93
C LYS A 77 2.02 -0.17 -9.54
N LEU A 78 2.63 -1.16 -10.19
CA LEU A 78 3.94 -1.03 -10.81
C LEU A 78 3.93 -0.06 -12.01
N PRO A 79 5.10 0.46 -12.44
CA PRO A 79 5.18 1.39 -13.57
C PRO A 79 4.59 0.87 -14.89
N ASP A 80 4.58 -0.45 -15.08
CA ASP A 80 3.97 -1.12 -16.24
C ASP A 80 2.45 -1.33 -16.12
N GLY A 81 1.84 -0.85 -15.04
CA GLY A 81 0.41 -0.92 -14.78
C GLY A 81 -0.05 -2.18 -14.05
N ARG A 82 0.81 -3.20 -13.84
CA ARG A 82 0.45 -4.40 -13.07
C ARG A 82 0.22 -4.06 -11.61
N GLU A 83 -0.78 -4.69 -10.99
CA GLU A 83 -1.10 -4.48 -9.58
C GLU A 83 -0.80 -5.72 -8.74
N LEU A 84 -0.14 -5.48 -7.62
CA LEU A 84 0.19 -6.47 -6.59
C LEU A 84 -0.73 -6.24 -5.40
N TRP A 85 -1.39 -7.29 -4.95
CA TRP A 85 -2.38 -7.22 -3.87
C TRP A 85 -1.97 -8.16 -2.74
N GLY A 86 -2.03 -7.67 -1.50
CA GLY A 86 -1.69 -8.46 -0.33
C GLY A 86 -2.53 -8.08 0.88
N ARG A 87 -3.22 -9.07 1.45
CA ARG A 87 -3.95 -8.89 2.71
C ARG A 87 -2.95 -8.77 3.86
N ILE A 88 -3.10 -7.78 4.71
CA ILE A 88 -2.23 -7.60 5.88
C ILE A 88 -2.62 -8.63 6.93
N VAL A 89 -1.65 -9.43 7.37
CA VAL A 89 -1.87 -10.52 8.34
C VAL A 89 -1.02 -10.38 9.60
N GLU A 90 -0.07 -9.44 9.63
CA GLU A 90 0.78 -9.18 10.79
C GLU A 90 1.26 -7.72 10.80
N THR A 91 1.15 -7.08 11.97
CA THR A 91 1.56 -5.70 12.23
C THR A 91 2.26 -5.57 13.58
N GLU A 92 3.02 -4.48 13.77
CA GLU A 92 3.54 -4.07 15.08
C GLU A 92 3.26 -2.59 15.32
N ALA A 93 2.86 -2.24 16.54
CA ALA A 93 2.69 -0.87 16.99
C ALA A 93 4.00 -0.36 17.64
N TYR A 94 4.36 0.88 17.30
CA TYR A 94 5.43 1.64 17.93
C TYR A 94 4.84 2.95 18.48
N LEU A 95 4.79 3.09 19.80
CA LEU A 95 3.91 4.07 20.48
C LEU A 95 4.46 5.50 20.57
N GLY A 96 5.59 5.79 19.92
CA GLY A 96 6.18 7.12 19.96
C GLY A 96 7.21 7.30 21.08
N GLY A 97 7.19 8.46 21.72
CA GLY A 97 8.23 8.90 22.66
C GLY A 97 8.43 8.01 23.87
N GLU A 98 7.38 7.41 24.41
CA GLU A 98 7.47 6.50 25.56
C GLU A 98 8.08 5.14 25.21
N ASP A 99 8.01 4.73 23.93
CA ASP A 99 8.36 3.38 23.50
C ASP A 99 9.86 3.22 23.31
N GLU A 100 10.49 2.50 24.23
CA GLU A 100 11.92 2.22 24.24
C GLU A 100 12.43 1.47 23.00
N ALA A 101 11.54 0.79 22.27
CA ALA A 101 11.87 0.10 21.02
C ALA A 101 11.66 0.98 19.77
N SER A 102 11.03 2.16 19.91
CA SER A 102 10.71 3.03 18.80
C SER A 102 11.92 3.86 18.34
N HIS A 103 11.96 4.18 17.04
CA HIS A 103 12.91 5.16 16.52
C HIS A 103 12.66 6.57 17.04
N SER A 104 11.45 6.86 17.52
CA SER A 104 11.04 8.13 18.12
C SER A 104 11.16 8.16 19.65
N LYS A 105 11.78 7.15 20.27
CA LYS A 105 12.03 7.09 21.73
C LYS A 105 12.53 8.44 22.26
N GLY A 106 11.94 8.90 23.36
CA GLY A 106 12.24 10.17 24.02
C GLY A 106 11.80 11.39 23.21
N GLY A 107 10.87 11.24 22.26
CA GLY A 107 10.46 12.30 21.34
C GLY A 107 11.52 12.60 20.27
N LYS A 108 12.47 11.70 20.04
CA LYS A 108 13.60 11.95 19.14
C LYS A 108 13.14 12.03 17.68
N GLN A 109 13.13 13.23 17.13
CA GLN A 109 12.91 13.48 15.72
C GLN A 109 14.24 13.69 14.98
N THR A 110 14.38 13.03 13.85
CA THR A 110 15.53 13.08 12.95
C THR A 110 15.04 13.13 11.52
N GLN A 111 15.90 13.51 10.57
CA GLN A 111 15.54 13.45 9.14
C GLN A 111 15.09 12.03 8.72
N ARG A 112 15.66 10.98 9.32
CA ARG A 112 15.34 9.60 8.98
C ARG A 112 13.91 9.20 9.37
N ASN A 113 13.42 9.62 10.52
CA ASN A 113 12.11 9.20 11.06
C ASN A 113 11.06 10.31 10.99
N ALA A 114 11.31 11.38 10.23
CA ALA A 114 10.41 12.52 10.08
C ALA A 114 8.97 12.10 9.75
N ALA A 115 8.80 11.06 8.91
CA ALA A 115 7.51 10.49 8.54
C ALA A 115 6.65 10.04 9.74
N MET A 116 7.26 9.58 10.85
CA MET A 116 6.52 9.18 12.06
C MET A 116 5.89 10.38 12.81
N PHE A 117 6.32 11.60 12.49
CA PHE A 117 5.81 12.85 13.05
C PHE A 117 4.95 13.62 12.03
N MET A 118 4.77 13.05 10.84
CA MET A 118 3.85 13.58 9.83
C MET A 118 2.44 13.05 10.07
N LYS A 119 1.48 13.58 9.31
CA LYS A 119 0.06 13.22 9.46
C LYS A 119 -0.16 11.70 9.41
N PRO A 120 -1.20 11.18 10.10
CA PRO A 120 -1.55 9.77 9.99
C PRO A 120 -1.79 9.34 8.54
N GLY A 121 -1.33 8.14 8.18
CA GLY A 121 -1.35 7.63 6.81
C GLY A 121 -0.08 7.90 6.00
N THR A 122 0.86 8.70 6.53
CA THR A 122 2.17 8.89 5.90
C THR A 122 3.05 7.64 6.05
N LEU A 123 3.62 7.18 4.94
CA LEU A 123 4.56 6.06 4.92
C LEU A 123 5.90 6.47 5.54
N TYR A 124 6.37 5.66 6.49
CA TYR A 124 7.73 5.70 6.98
C TYR A 124 8.50 4.47 6.47
N VAL A 125 9.34 4.68 5.46
CA VAL A 125 10.19 3.64 4.86
C VAL A 125 11.65 3.90 5.21
N TYR A 126 12.27 2.92 5.85
CA TYR A 126 13.68 3.02 6.24
C TYR A 126 14.47 1.79 5.85
N GLN A 127 15.76 2.00 5.61
CA GLN A 127 16.71 0.93 5.35
C GLN A 127 17.22 0.31 6.66
N ILE A 128 17.31 -1.01 6.71
CA ILE A 128 17.81 -1.82 7.81
C ILE A 128 18.88 -2.79 7.29
N TYR A 129 19.92 -3.02 8.10
CA TYR A 129 21.07 -3.87 7.76
C TYR A 129 21.74 -3.52 6.42
N GLY A 130 21.65 -2.26 5.99
CA GLY A 130 22.30 -1.75 4.78
C GLY A 130 21.72 -2.23 3.45
N ILE A 131 20.76 -3.16 3.42
CA ILE A 131 20.25 -3.73 2.16
C ILE A 131 18.73 -3.96 2.13
N TYR A 132 18.07 -3.93 3.28
CA TYR A 132 16.64 -4.24 3.38
C TYR A 132 15.83 -3.01 3.74
N PHE A 133 14.55 -3.02 3.42
CA PHE A 133 13.62 -1.96 3.84
C PHE A 133 12.60 -2.51 4.84
N CYS A 134 12.06 -1.60 5.65
CA CYS A 134 10.83 -1.81 6.41
C CYS A 134 9.88 -0.65 6.08
N VAL A 135 8.58 -0.93 6.00
CA VAL A 135 7.53 0.07 5.75
C VAL A 135 6.59 0.15 6.93
N ASN A 136 6.41 1.37 7.43
CA ASN A 136 5.50 1.69 8.51
C ASN A 136 4.51 2.74 8.01
N VAL A 137 3.42 2.93 8.74
CA VAL A 137 2.43 3.97 8.49
C VAL A 137 2.27 4.79 9.76
N SER A 138 2.44 6.11 9.65
CA SER A 138 2.20 7.06 10.75
C SER A 138 0.77 6.91 11.25
N SER A 139 0.59 6.89 12.58
CA SER A 139 -0.71 6.82 13.24
C SER A 139 -1.02 8.14 13.96
N GLN A 140 -2.15 8.22 14.66
CA GLN A 140 -2.34 9.29 15.64
C GLN A 140 -1.30 9.17 16.76
N GLY A 141 -0.76 10.32 17.19
CA GLY A 141 0.26 10.43 18.25
C GLY A 141 1.65 10.76 17.71
N GLU A 142 2.37 11.65 18.40
CA GLU A 142 3.69 12.10 17.94
C GLU A 142 4.72 10.97 17.88
N GLY A 143 5.30 10.77 16.71
CA GLY A 143 6.31 9.74 16.49
C GLY A 143 5.75 8.33 16.52
N ALA A 144 4.43 8.13 16.53
CA ALA A 144 3.80 6.80 16.57
C ALA A 144 3.56 6.25 15.17
N ALA A 145 3.84 4.96 14.97
CA ALA A 145 3.67 4.32 13.67
C ALA A 145 3.43 2.82 13.78
N VAL A 146 2.77 2.27 12.76
CA VAL A 146 2.51 0.83 12.64
C VAL A 146 3.42 0.23 11.56
N LEU A 147 4.25 -0.74 11.94
CA LEU A 147 5.03 -1.54 11.00
C LEU A 147 4.13 -2.58 10.32
N LEU A 148 4.17 -2.66 8.99
CA LEU A 148 3.63 -3.80 8.26
C LEU A 148 4.67 -4.92 8.26
N ARG A 149 4.31 -6.10 8.77
CA ARG A 149 5.26 -7.21 8.92
C ARG A 149 5.02 -8.36 7.99
N SER A 150 3.77 -8.65 7.68
CA SER A 150 3.46 -9.73 6.76
C SER A 150 2.18 -9.49 5.99
N LEU A 151 2.18 -9.99 4.75
CA LEU A 151 1.01 -10.03 3.89
C LEU A 151 0.74 -11.47 3.44
N GLU A 152 -0.53 -11.80 3.26
CA GLU A 152 -0.99 -12.90 2.42
C GLU A 152 -1.11 -12.40 0.97
N PRO A 153 -0.29 -12.90 0.03
CA PRO A 153 -0.37 -12.54 -1.38
C PRO A 153 -1.70 -12.96 -2.00
N LEU A 154 -2.37 -12.02 -2.70
CA LEU A 154 -3.66 -12.23 -3.35
C LEU A 154 -3.58 -12.15 -4.88
N GLN A 155 -2.79 -11.20 -5.41
CA GLN A 155 -2.64 -10.98 -6.86
C GLN A 155 -1.20 -10.59 -7.19
N GLY A 156 -0.70 -11.01 -8.37
CA GLY A 156 0.64 -10.68 -8.86
C GLY A 156 1.76 -11.54 -8.25
N LEU A 157 1.45 -12.79 -7.88
CA LEU A 157 2.36 -13.69 -7.17
C LEU A 157 3.62 -14.03 -7.99
N ASP A 158 3.49 -14.15 -9.31
CA ASP A 158 4.59 -14.33 -10.25
C ASP A 158 5.56 -13.16 -10.20
N VAL A 159 5.06 -11.93 -10.25
CA VAL A 159 5.85 -10.70 -10.16
C VAL A 159 6.51 -10.55 -8.80
N MET A 160 5.79 -10.84 -7.72
CA MET A 160 6.37 -10.88 -6.37
C MET A 160 7.55 -11.86 -6.30
N ARG A 161 7.43 -13.02 -6.98
CA ARG A 161 8.48 -14.05 -7.01
C ARG A 161 9.70 -13.59 -7.78
N GLU A 162 9.50 -12.90 -8.90
CA GLU A 162 10.56 -12.28 -9.69
C GLU A 162 11.33 -11.23 -8.87
N LEU A 163 10.62 -10.24 -8.30
CA LEU A 163 11.19 -9.18 -7.48
C LEU A 163 11.97 -9.72 -6.27
N ARG A 164 11.51 -10.83 -5.69
CA ARG A 164 12.21 -11.50 -4.60
C ARG A 164 13.43 -12.30 -5.03
N SER A 165 13.43 -12.78 -6.27
CA SER A 165 14.52 -13.62 -6.81
C SER A 165 15.72 -12.79 -7.23
N THR A 166 15.50 -11.58 -7.78
CA THR A 166 16.59 -10.63 -8.09
C THR A 166 17.41 -10.23 -6.87
N SER A 167 16.78 -10.25 -5.69
CA SER A 167 17.43 -9.96 -4.40
C SER A 167 18.22 -11.15 -3.83
N ARG A 168 18.14 -12.35 -4.42
CA ARG A 168 18.82 -13.56 -3.94
C ARG A 168 20.10 -13.82 -4.73
N LYS A 169 21.16 -14.22 -4.03
CA LYS A 169 22.41 -14.67 -4.66
C LYS A 169 22.35 -16.17 -4.96
N GLY A 170 22.55 -16.55 -6.22
CA GLY A 170 22.75 -17.93 -6.66
C GLY A 170 21.46 -18.69 -7.05
N PRO A 171 21.62 -19.91 -7.61
CA PRO A 171 20.49 -20.75 -8.00
C PRO A 171 19.71 -21.17 -6.76
N ALA A 172 18.45 -20.73 -6.67
CA ALA A 172 17.56 -21.07 -5.58
C ALA A 172 16.34 -21.80 -6.11
N LYS A 173 15.82 -22.75 -5.33
CA LYS A 173 14.49 -23.33 -5.58
C LYS A 173 13.45 -22.19 -5.66
N PRO A 174 12.44 -22.30 -6.54
CA PRO A 174 11.34 -21.34 -6.58
C PRO A 174 10.77 -21.14 -5.17
N LEU A 175 10.59 -19.87 -4.80
CA LEU A 175 9.90 -19.50 -3.56
C LEU A 175 8.50 -20.12 -3.55
N LYS A 176 8.05 -20.59 -2.40
CA LYS A 176 6.62 -20.90 -2.18
C LYS A 176 5.85 -19.61 -1.87
N ASP A 177 4.54 -19.60 -2.06
CA ASP A 177 3.69 -18.42 -1.85
C ASP A 177 3.82 -17.84 -0.45
N TRP A 178 3.79 -18.72 0.57
CA TRP A 178 3.96 -18.33 1.97
C TRP A 178 5.31 -17.69 2.29
N GLN A 179 6.31 -17.82 1.41
CA GLN A 179 7.63 -17.21 1.59
C GLN A 179 7.77 -15.84 0.94
N LEU A 180 6.76 -15.38 0.19
CA LEU A 180 6.82 -14.11 -0.54
C LEU A 180 6.79 -12.92 0.42
N CYS A 181 5.82 -12.88 1.32
CA CYS A 181 5.57 -11.71 2.14
C CYS A 181 5.68 -11.96 3.65
N ASN A 182 6.15 -13.14 4.09
CA ASN A 182 6.27 -13.51 5.51
C ASN A 182 7.48 -12.88 6.23
N GLY A 183 7.52 -11.55 6.23
CA GLY A 183 8.50 -10.74 6.95
C GLY A 183 8.54 -9.29 6.44
N PRO A 184 8.91 -8.31 7.29
CA PRO A 184 8.78 -6.88 6.98
C PRO A 184 9.62 -6.46 5.78
N SER A 185 10.85 -6.97 5.68
CA SER A 185 11.67 -6.73 4.50
C SER A 185 11.30 -7.61 3.32
N LYS A 186 10.60 -8.73 3.59
CA LYS A 186 10.21 -9.63 2.51
C LYS A 186 9.08 -9.06 1.68
N LEU A 187 8.06 -8.52 2.36
CA LEU A 187 6.95 -7.84 1.68
C LEU A 187 7.44 -6.60 0.94
N CYS A 188 8.38 -5.82 1.47
CA CYS A 188 8.92 -4.66 0.75
C CYS A 188 9.57 -5.09 -0.58
N GLN A 189 10.36 -6.15 -0.58
CA GLN A 189 10.93 -6.70 -1.82
C GLN A 189 9.85 -7.22 -2.78
N ALA A 190 8.90 -8.01 -2.27
CA ALA A 190 7.82 -8.58 -3.08
C ALA A 190 6.93 -7.50 -3.72
N PHE A 191 6.77 -6.34 -3.06
CA PHE A 191 5.97 -5.21 -3.53
C PHE A 191 6.81 -4.12 -4.22
N GLY A 192 8.12 -4.32 -4.39
CA GLY A 192 9.01 -3.29 -4.95
C GLY A 192 8.92 -1.95 -4.19
N ILE A 193 8.84 -2.01 -2.86
CA ILE A 193 8.84 -0.86 -1.97
C ILE A 193 10.29 -0.60 -1.52
N ASP A 194 10.77 0.60 -1.80
CA ASP A 194 12.10 1.09 -1.43
C ASP A 194 12.01 2.46 -0.76
N LYS A 195 13.17 3.11 -0.56
CA LYS A 195 13.24 4.42 0.09
C LYS A 195 12.47 5.52 -0.64
N ALA A 196 12.18 5.40 -1.93
CA ALA A 196 11.44 6.41 -2.69
C ALA A 196 9.95 6.52 -2.27
N PHE A 197 9.46 5.54 -1.48
CA PHE A 197 8.12 5.56 -0.87
C PHE A 197 8.06 6.24 0.50
N ASP A 198 9.20 6.61 1.08
CA ASP A 198 9.20 7.32 2.35
C ASP A 198 8.51 8.69 2.23
N GLN A 199 7.78 9.08 3.28
CA GLN A 199 7.00 10.32 3.41
C GLN A 199 5.85 10.46 2.41
N ARG A 200 5.54 9.43 1.62
CA ARG A 200 4.36 9.42 0.76
C ARG A 200 3.08 9.19 1.56
N ASP A 201 1.96 9.62 1.00
CA ASP A 201 0.66 9.59 1.66
C ASP A 201 -0.24 8.47 1.10
N LEU A 202 -0.53 7.45 1.92
CA LEU A 202 -1.39 6.32 1.52
C LEU A 202 -2.82 6.72 1.15
N THR A 203 -3.27 7.93 1.50
CA THR A 203 -4.62 8.43 1.20
C THR A 203 -4.71 9.06 -0.19
N GLN A 204 -3.57 9.34 -0.84
CA GLN A 204 -3.51 10.10 -2.11
C GLN A 204 -2.54 9.49 -3.14
N ASP A 205 -1.69 8.55 -2.76
CA ASP A 205 -0.67 7.98 -3.66
C ASP A 205 -1.30 7.02 -4.69
N ALA A 206 -0.98 7.23 -5.97
CA ALA A 206 -1.50 6.45 -7.09
C ALA A 206 -0.75 5.13 -7.35
N ALA A 207 0.42 4.94 -6.71
CA ALA A 207 1.29 3.80 -6.85
C ALA A 207 1.20 2.82 -5.67
N ILE A 208 0.75 3.28 -4.50
CA ILE A 208 0.50 2.45 -3.32
C ILE A 208 -0.68 2.99 -2.50
N TRP A 209 -1.63 2.13 -2.17
CA TRP A 209 -2.80 2.50 -1.36
C TRP A 209 -3.33 1.29 -0.59
N MET A 210 -4.31 1.51 0.29
CA MET A 210 -5.03 0.44 0.97
C MET A 210 -6.50 0.45 0.61
N VAL A 211 -7.11 -0.73 0.54
CA VAL A 211 -8.56 -0.92 0.35
C VAL A 211 -9.13 -1.84 1.43
N PRO A 212 -10.45 -1.73 1.73
CA PRO A 212 -11.12 -2.61 2.66
C PRO A 212 -10.97 -4.10 2.32
N GLY A 213 -10.68 -4.92 3.33
CA GLY A 213 -10.84 -6.37 3.24
C GLY A 213 -12.32 -6.78 3.19
N GLN A 214 -12.62 -7.93 2.60
CA GLN A 214 -14.01 -8.45 2.54
C GLN A 214 -14.52 -8.95 3.89
N GLU A 215 -13.66 -9.62 4.66
CA GLU A 215 -13.96 -10.14 5.99
C GLU A 215 -12.90 -9.59 6.96
N LEU A 216 -13.34 -8.72 7.86
CA LEU A 216 -12.47 -8.16 8.89
C LEU A 216 -12.44 -9.11 10.09
N PRO A 217 -11.25 -9.35 10.68
CA PRO A 217 -11.10 -10.26 11.81
C PRO A 217 -11.84 -9.73 13.04
N GLY A 218 -12.46 -10.63 13.80
CA GLY A 218 -12.92 -10.34 15.15
C GLY A 218 -11.76 -10.34 16.16
N GLU A 219 -12.03 -9.93 17.40
CA GLU A 219 -11.00 -9.91 18.45
C GLU A 219 -10.42 -11.31 18.72
N GLN A 220 -11.25 -12.36 18.61
CA GLN A 220 -10.85 -13.76 18.77
C GLN A 220 -9.91 -14.28 17.66
N ASP A 221 -9.84 -13.57 16.54
CA ASP A 221 -9.00 -13.94 15.39
C ASP A 221 -7.61 -13.29 15.46
N VAL A 222 -7.40 -12.36 16.40
CA VAL A 222 -6.18 -11.56 16.51
C VAL A 222 -5.36 -11.98 17.72
N VAL A 223 -4.16 -12.51 17.47
CA VAL A 223 -3.18 -12.75 18.54
C VAL A 223 -2.42 -11.46 18.83
N ALA A 224 -2.38 -11.05 20.10
CA ALA A 224 -1.54 -9.97 20.60
C ALA A 224 -0.34 -10.56 21.37
N THR A 225 0.89 -10.20 20.98
CA THR A 225 2.12 -10.76 21.59
C THR A 225 3.30 -9.79 21.48
N ALA A 226 4.45 -10.16 22.05
CA ALA A 226 5.70 -9.42 21.98
C ALA A 226 6.19 -9.21 20.54
N ARG A 227 6.84 -8.07 20.32
CA ARG A 227 7.43 -7.66 19.04
C ARG A 227 8.73 -8.41 18.74
N ILE A 228 9.08 -8.50 17.47
CA ILE A 228 10.21 -9.29 16.98
C ILE A 228 11.40 -8.38 16.66
N GLY A 229 12.58 -8.76 17.16
CA GLY A 229 13.84 -8.12 16.74
C GLY A 229 14.12 -6.76 17.36
N ILE A 230 13.44 -6.41 18.47
CA ILE A 230 13.63 -5.13 19.17
C ILE A 230 14.76 -5.13 20.22
N GLY A 231 15.38 -6.30 20.47
CA GLY A 231 16.40 -6.49 21.49
C GLY A 231 15.84 -6.40 22.92
N ASN A 232 16.72 -6.27 23.91
CA ASN A 232 16.32 -5.99 25.28
C ASN A 232 16.05 -4.49 25.47
N ARG A 233 14.79 -4.16 25.78
CA ARG A 233 14.23 -2.82 26.00
C ARG A 233 13.47 -2.75 27.33
N GLY A 234 13.87 -3.58 28.29
CA GLY A 234 13.15 -3.73 29.56
C GLY A 234 11.71 -4.21 29.32
N GLU A 235 10.76 -3.60 30.03
CA GLU A 235 9.34 -3.92 29.92
C GLU A 235 8.80 -3.85 28.47
N TRP A 236 9.35 -2.97 27.64
CA TRP A 236 8.92 -2.78 26.24
C TRP A 236 9.22 -3.98 25.34
N SER A 237 10.12 -4.88 25.75
CA SER A 237 10.38 -6.14 25.04
C SER A 237 9.25 -7.15 25.20
N GLN A 238 8.48 -7.08 26.29
CA GLN A 238 7.42 -8.04 26.60
C GLN A 238 6.02 -7.49 26.33
N LYS A 239 5.88 -6.18 26.08
CA LYS A 239 4.57 -5.57 25.79
C LYS A 239 3.92 -6.22 24.55
N PRO A 240 2.61 -6.54 24.60
CA PRO A 240 1.87 -7.19 23.52
C PRO A 240 1.51 -6.21 22.40
N LEU A 241 2.53 -5.70 21.70
CA LEU A 241 2.41 -4.67 20.66
C LEU A 241 2.62 -5.23 19.24
N ARG A 242 2.61 -6.55 19.08
CA ARG A 242 2.56 -7.24 17.78
C ARG A 242 1.21 -7.93 17.65
N PHE A 243 0.58 -7.75 16.49
CA PHE A 243 -0.75 -8.30 16.21
C PHE A 243 -0.72 -9.14 14.95
N TYR A 244 -1.35 -10.30 14.95
CA TYR A 244 -1.46 -11.13 13.75
C TYR A 244 -2.71 -11.99 13.72
N LEU A 245 -3.10 -12.42 12.53
CA LEU A 245 -4.23 -13.33 12.32
C LEU A 245 -3.87 -14.76 12.75
N ARG A 246 -4.57 -15.26 13.77
CA ARG A 246 -4.39 -16.61 14.33
C ARG A 246 -4.50 -17.68 13.25
N GLY A 247 -3.59 -18.65 13.27
CA GLY A 247 -3.60 -19.77 12.32
C GLY A 247 -3.30 -19.41 10.86
N ASN A 248 -3.04 -18.14 10.54
CA ASN A 248 -2.73 -17.74 9.17
C ASN A 248 -1.28 -18.12 8.80
N LYS A 249 -1.13 -19.00 7.80
CA LYS A 249 0.18 -19.54 7.35
C LYS A 249 1.16 -18.49 6.80
N PHE A 250 0.70 -17.27 6.52
CA PHE A 250 1.52 -16.19 6.00
C PHE A 250 2.14 -15.33 7.11
N VAL A 251 1.75 -15.50 8.38
CA VAL A 251 2.39 -14.83 9.52
C VAL A 251 3.89 -15.17 9.56
N SER A 252 4.72 -14.17 9.85
CA SER A 252 6.18 -14.33 9.78
C SER A 252 6.75 -15.19 10.91
N VAL A 253 6.27 -15.01 12.14
CA VAL A 253 6.64 -15.81 13.32
C VAL A 253 5.41 -16.02 14.20
N VAL A 254 5.01 -17.28 14.38
CA VAL A 254 3.85 -17.63 15.20
C VAL A 254 4.26 -17.76 16.67
N ASP A 255 3.46 -17.19 17.57
CA ASP A 255 3.55 -17.43 19.01
C ASP A 255 2.59 -18.57 19.39
N LYS A 256 3.11 -19.79 19.31
CA LYS A 256 2.34 -21.01 19.60
C LYS A 256 1.80 -21.08 21.02
N LYS A 257 2.45 -20.39 21.98
CA LYS A 257 1.97 -20.37 23.36
C LYS A 257 0.70 -19.54 23.44
N MET A 258 0.72 -18.32 22.90
CA MET A 258 -0.45 -17.45 22.89
C MET A 258 -1.62 -18.04 22.10
N GLU A 259 -1.37 -18.67 20.94
CA GLU A 259 -2.45 -19.32 20.19
C GLU A 259 -3.13 -20.44 20.98
N ARG A 260 -2.37 -21.24 21.74
CA ARG A 260 -2.92 -22.30 22.61
C ARG A 260 -3.71 -21.73 23.78
N GLU A 261 -3.22 -20.67 24.40
CA GLU A 261 -3.91 -20.01 25.51
C GLU A 261 -5.23 -19.40 25.04
N MET A 262 -5.27 -18.74 23.88
CA MET A 262 -6.51 -18.25 23.29
C MET A 262 -7.50 -19.38 22.97
N ALA A 263 -7.03 -20.49 22.40
CA ALA A 263 -7.89 -21.64 22.11
C ALA A 263 -8.47 -22.29 23.37
N ALA A 264 -7.78 -22.21 24.50
CA ALA A 264 -8.27 -22.71 25.79
C ALA A 264 -9.31 -21.79 26.46
N MET A 265 -9.39 -20.52 26.04
CA MET A 265 -10.33 -19.53 26.56
C MET A 265 -11.62 -19.43 25.74
N GLU A 266 -11.69 -20.07 24.57
CA GLU A 266 -12.93 -20.15 23.79
C GLU A 266 -13.97 -20.96 24.57
N PRO A 267 -15.16 -20.40 24.87
CA PRO A 267 -16.20 -21.15 25.55
C PRO A 267 -16.57 -22.34 24.67
N ILE A 268 -16.53 -23.55 25.26
CA ILE A 268 -17.07 -24.75 24.64
C ILE A 268 -18.55 -24.45 24.37
N SER A 269 -18.92 -24.21 23.11
CA SER A 269 -20.32 -24.21 22.75
C SER A 269 -20.82 -25.65 22.89
N CYS A 270 -21.45 -25.95 24.02
CA CYS A 270 -22.29 -27.14 24.12
C CYS A 270 -23.36 -27.02 23.03
N SER A 271 -23.30 -27.94 22.07
CA SER A 271 -24.38 -28.20 21.12
C SER A 271 -25.37 -29.18 21.72
#